data_AF-A0A3M1C195-F1
#
_entry.id   AF-A0A3M1C195-F1
#
_cell.length_a   1.000
_cell.length_b   1.000
_cell.length_c   1.000
_cell.angle_alpha   90.00
_cell.angle_beta   90.00
_cell.angle_gamma   90.00
#
_symmetry.space_group_name_H-M   'P 1'
#
loop_
_entity.id
_entity.type
_entity.pdbx_description
1 polymer ?
#
loop_
_entity_poly.entity_id
_entity_poly.type
_entity_poly.pdbx_seq_one_letter_code
_entity_poly.pdbx_strand_id
1 'polypeptide(L)'
;MTKPWLFLPPLWAHALSPLALRILHHITPPQNISWHALKWKNLFFPNPLGISGGIDKNAINVLDWQHLGAGFIEVGTVTPKPQPPNPGPILLRDTQHMALWNRMGFPSKGLFFVKKKLQRIKPQLKIPLFINIGKNRTTPIEEAHQDYHLCIKELHALADAFVINISSPNTPGLRTLFHPDRLPNFLNSICHTQPSSSFLLKLSPDLSQKELLTTLEIAVEAKIDGFIFSNTTLSRPLEGLPQEGGLSGKPLAPLSKQQLLWAKTFLKSFPEKLIISSGGILSAEDIQERLSMGAHLLQVYTALVFHGPFFFRKVSQVFSQPLKKGEINAH
;
A
#
# COMPACT_ATOMS: atom_id res chain seq x y z
N MET A 1 6.83 -19.70 17.47
CA MET A 1 8.15 -19.55 16.80
C MET A 1 8.80 -18.27 17.29
N THR A 2 10.05 -18.37 17.70
CA THR A 2 10.92 -17.20 17.91
C THR A 2 10.98 -16.40 16.59
N LYS A 3 10.98 -15.07 16.70
CA LYS A 3 11.04 -14.16 15.53
C LYS A 3 12.40 -13.46 15.52
N PRO A 4 13.49 -14.17 15.16
CA PRO A 4 14.84 -13.69 15.39
C PRO A 4 15.16 -12.37 14.67
N TRP A 5 14.50 -12.10 13.53
CA TRP A 5 14.64 -10.84 12.80
C TRP A 5 14.13 -9.61 13.58
N LEU A 6 13.34 -9.79 14.65
CA LEU A 6 12.93 -8.71 15.53
C LEU A 6 14.04 -8.25 16.48
N PHE A 7 15.13 -9.01 16.61
CA PHE A 7 16.33 -8.61 17.36
C PHE A 7 17.35 -7.88 16.48
N LEU A 8 17.27 -8.00 15.16
CA LEU A 8 18.14 -7.27 14.24
C LEU A 8 17.70 -5.81 14.10
N PRO A 9 18.61 -4.84 13.92
CA PRO A 9 18.24 -3.48 13.57
C PRO A 9 17.29 -3.46 12.36
N PRO A 10 16.23 -2.62 12.35
CA PRO A 10 15.18 -2.69 11.33
C PRO A 10 15.70 -2.58 9.88
N LEU A 11 16.71 -1.74 9.66
CA LEU A 11 17.31 -1.56 8.35
C LEU A 11 18.02 -2.83 7.84
N TRP A 12 18.71 -3.54 8.74
CA TRP A 12 19.37 -4.81 8.43
C TRP A 12 18.36 -5.91 8.14
N ALA A 13 17.33 -6.03 8.99
CA ALA A 13 16.25 -7.00 8.76
C ALA A 13 15.56 -6.76 7.41
N HIS A 14 15.28 -5.50 7.05
CA HIS A 14 14.71 -5.15 5.76
C HIS A 14 15.68 -5.45 4.60
N ALA A 15 16.97 -5.13 4.73
CA ALA A 15 17.97 -5.39 3.69
C ALA A 15 18.22 -6.89 3.44
N LEU A 16 18.08 -7.74 4.46
CA LEU A 16 18.22 -9.19 4.35
C LEU A 16 16.93 -9.88 3.85
N SER A 17 15.77 -9.22 4.00
CA SER A 17 14.48 -9.81 3.64
C SER A 17 14.38 -10.33 2.21
N PRO A 18 14.96 -9.69 1.15
CA PRO A 18 14.89 -10.22 -0.20
C PRO A 18 15.53 -11.59 -0.36
N LEU A 19 16.65 -11.84 0.31
CA LEU A 19 17.33 -13.13 0.28
C LEU A 19 16.52 -14.18 1.04
N ALA A 20 16.04 -13.82 2.24
CA ALA A 20 15.22 -14.71 3.06
C ALA A 20 13.94 -15.14 2.34
N LEU A 21 13.23 -14.21 1.67
CA LEU A 21 12.03 -14.51 0.90
C LEU A 21 12.31 -15.46 -0.26
N ARG A 22 13.44 -15.27 -0.96
CA ARG A 22 13.85 -16.17 -2.04
C ARG A 22 14.18 -17.57 -1.53
N ILE A 23 14.84 -17.68 -0.37
CA ILE A 23 15.09 -18.98 0.26
C ILE A 23 13.74 -19.65 0.60
N LEU A 24 12.82 -18.92 1.24
CA LEU A 24 11.49 -19.41 1.58
C LEU A 24 10.71 -19.90 0.35
N HIS A 25 10.80 -19.17 -0.77
CA HIS A 25 10.21 -19.59 -2.03
C HIS A 25 10.67 -21.00 -2.45
N HIS A 26 11.97 -21.28 -2.33
CA HIS A 26 12.52 -22.57 -2.75
C HIS A 26 12.27 -23.72 -1.77
N ILE A 27 12.14 -23.44 -0.46
CA ILE A 27 12.00 -24.48 0.57
C ILE A 27 10.56 -24.71 1.03
N THR A 28 9.59 -23.96 0.50
CA THR A 28 8.18 -24.11 0.86
C THR A 28 7.31 -24.36 -0.37
N PRO A 29 6.22 -25.13 -0.26
CA PRO A 29 5.28 -25.26 -1.35
C PRO A 29 4.53 -23.93 -1.58
N PRO A 30 4.15 -23.63 -2.85
CA PRO A 30 3.33 -22.47 -3.16
C PRO A 30 2.03 -22.45 -2.35
N GLN A 31 1.71 -21.30 -1.76
CA GLN A 31 0.49 -21.12 -0.98
C GLN A 31 -0.67 -20.73 -1.91
N ASN A 32 -1.45 -21.73 -2.34
CA ASN A 32 -2.67 -21.51 -3.13
C ASN A 32 -3.83 -21.07 -2.21
N ILE A 33 -3.80 -19.81 -1.77
CA ILE A 33 -4.78 -19.24 -0.84
C ILE A 33 -5.92 -18.58 -1.61
N SER A 34 -7.15 -19.07 -1.37
CA SER A 34 -8.38 -18.45 -1.88
C SER A 34 -9.42 -18.33 -0.77
N TRP A 35 -9.89 -17.12 -0.53
CA TRP A 35 -10.98 -16.81 0.41
C TRP A 35 -11.50 -15.41 0.09
N HIS A 36 -12.82 -15.19 0.15
CA HIS A 36 -13.43 -13.90 -0.19
C HIS A 36 -12.92 -13.33 -1.52
N ALA A 37 -12.79 -14.20 -2.53
CA ALA A 37 -12.32 -13.81 -3.85
C ALA A 37 -13.27 -12.77 -4.46
N LEU A 38 -12.70 -11.78 -5.14
CA LEU A 38 -13.49 -10.73 -5.79
C LEU A 38 -12.95 -10.40 -7.18
N LYS A 39 -13.80 -9.76 -7.97
CA LYS A 39 -13.45 -9.19 -9.27
C LYS A 39 -13.59 -7.69 -9.20
N TRP A 40 -12.67 -6.98 -9.85
CA TRP A 40 -12.79 -5.55 -10.09
C TRP A 40 -12.29 -5.25 -11.49
N LYS A 41 -13.16 -4.71 -12.34
CA LYS A 41 -12.95 -4.62 -13.78
C LYS A 41 -12.57 -6.00 -14.36
N ASN A 42 -11.46 -6.09 -15.08
CA ASN A 42 -10.89 -7.32 -15.64
C ASN A 42 -9.96 -8.07 -14.67
N LEU A 43 -9.79 -7.60 -13.42
CA LEU A 43 -8.88 -8.19 -12.45
C LEU A 43 -9.62 -9.18 -11.54
N PHE A 44 -8.95 -10.30 -11.24
CA PHE A 44 -9.41 -11.30 -10.29
C PHE A 44 -8.44 -11.36 -9.09
N PHE A 45 -8.99 -11.25 -7.89
CA PHE A 45 -8.26 -11.35 -6.63
C PHE A 45 -8.63 -12.68 -5.97
N PRO A 46 -7.71 -13.64 -5.81
CA PRO A 46 -8.02 -14.91 -5.16
C PRO A 46 -8.34 -14.73 -3.67
N ASN A 47 -7.80 -13.67 -3.07
CA ASN A 47 -8.16 -13.22 -1.74
C ASN A 47 -7.95 -11.70 -1.62
N PRO A 48 -8.59 -11.01 -0.65
CA PRO A 48 -8.56 -9.56 -0.58
C PRO A 48 -7.30 -9.00 0.08
N LEU A 49 -6.34 -9.83 0.50
CA LEU A 49 -5.19 -9.40 1.29
C LEU A 49 -3.90 -9.33 0.46
N GLY A 50 -3.32 -8.14 0.35
CA GLY A 50 -2.10 -7.89 -0.42
C GLY A 50 -1.01 -7.19 0.38
N ILE A 51 0.15 -7.01 -0.25
CA ILE A 51 1.22 -6.17 0.33
C ILE A 51 1.03 -4.71 -0.04
N SER A 52 1.31 -3.80 0.90
CA SER A 52 1.31 -2.37 0.59
C SER A 52 2.59 -1.96 -0.15
N GLY A 53 2.52 -0.83 -0.86
CA GLY A 53 3.72 -0.16 -1.36
C GLY A 53 4.67 0.18 -0.21
N GLY A 54 5.96 0.16 -0.51
CA GLY A 54 7.06 0.38 0.41
C GLY A 54 7.73 -0.91 0.91
N ILE A 55 7.11 -2.08 0.73
CA ILE A 55 7.73 -3.38 1.06
C ILE A 55 8.67 -3.79 -0.05
N ASP A 56 8.14 -4.04 -1.26
CA ASP A 56 8.95 -4.33 -2.45
C ASP A 56 9.01 -3.09 -3.36
N LYS A 57 9.93 -2.19 -3.01
CA LYS A 57 10.08 -0.90 -3.72
C LYS A 57 10.58 -1.05 -5.16
N ASN A 58 11.25 -2.15 -5.47
CA ASN A 58 12.01 -2.31 -6.72
C ASN A 58 11.64 -3.57 -7.51
N ALA A 59 10.50 -4.19 -7.18
CA ALA A 59 10.00 -5.44 -7.78
C ALA A 59 11.02 -6.59 -7.73
N ILE A 60 11.67 -6.79 -6.58
CA ILE A 60 12.70 -7.82 -6.39
C ILE A 60 12.11 -9.18 -6.04
N ASN A 61 11.02 -9.20 -5.27
CA ASN A 61 10.45 -10.38 -4.62
C ASN A 61 8.95 -10.56 -4.92
N VAL A 62 8.44 -9.94 -5.98
CA VAL A 62 7.01 -10.02 -6.37
C VAL A 62 6.53 -11.47 -6.47
N LEU A 63 7.28 -12.35 -7.14
CA LEU A 63 6.90 -13.77 -7.26
C LEU A 63 7.01 -14.51 -5.93
N ASP A 64 7.88 -14.08 -5.01
CA ASP A 64 8.00 -14.66 -3.68
C ASP A 64 6.79 -14.30 -2.81
N TRP A 65 6.29 -13.05 -2.90
CA TRP A 65 5.07 -12.64 -2.21
C TRP A 65 3.83 -13.35 -2.74
N GLN A 66 3.73 -13.55 -4.07
CA GLN A 66 2.69 -14.39 -4.67
C GLN A 66 2.79 -15.83 -4.12
N HIS A 67 3.99 -16.42 -4.11
CA HIS A 67 4.23 -17.77 -3.61
C HIS A 67 3.82 -17.93 -2.14
N LEU A 68 4.01 -16.90 -1.33
CA LEU A 68 3.65 -16.88 0.08
C LEU A 68 2.16 -16.60 0.33
N GLY A 69 1.38 -16.34 -0.72
CA GLY A 69 -0.08 -16.30 -0.67
C GLY A 69 -0.71 -14.90 -0.67
N ALA A 70 0.04 -13.86 -1.06
CA ALA A 70 -0.55 -12.55 -1.32
C ALA A 70 -1.63 -12.64 -2.41
N GLY A 71 -2.77 -11.99 -2.22
CA GLY A 71 -3.85 -11.91 -3.22
C GLY A 71 -3.63 -10.85 -4.28
N PHE A 72 -2.82 -9.84 -3.98
CA PHE A 72 -2.34 -8.81 -4.91
C PHE A 72 -1.09 -8.13 -4.34
N ILE A 73 -0.36 -7.39 -5.18
CA ILE A 73 0.90 -6.75 -4.80
C ILE A 73 0.91 -5.29 -5.23
N GLU A 74 1.24 -4.37 -4.32
CA GLU A 74 1.64 -3.00 -4.65
C GLU A 74 3.17 -2.87 -4.57
N VAL A 75 3.85 -2.71 -5.71
CA VAL A 75 5.29 -2.38 -5.76
C VAL A 75 5.51 -0.87 -5.71
N GLY A 76 6.73 -0.45 -5.36
CA GLY A 76 7.12 0.97 -5.29
C GLY A 76 7.12 1.53 -3.87
N THR A 77 7.12 2.84 -3.65
CA THR A 77 6.96 3.90 -4.65
C THR A 77 8.13 3.98 -5.62
N VAL A 78 7.83 3.91 -6.91
CA VAL A 78 8.76 4.08 -8.03
C VAL A 78 8.86 5.56 -8.37
N THR A 79 10.08 6.05 -8.55
CA THR A 79 10.37 7.38 -9.06
C THR A 79 11.08 7.26 -10.41
N PRO A 80 11.00 8.27 -11.31
CA PRO A 80 11.69 8.22 -12.60
C PRO A 80 13.19 7.94 -12.49
N LYS A 81 13.90 8.79 -11.76
CA LYS A 81 15.33 8.65 -11.49
C LYS A 81 15.57 7.83 -10.22
N PRO A 82 16.68 7.09 -10.12
CA PRO A 82 17.09 6.49 -8.86
C PRO A 82 17.33 7.56 -7.79
N GLN A 83 17.02 7.26 -6.53
CA GLN A 83 17.39 8.12 -5.41
C GLN A 83 17.62 7.30 -4.13
N PRO A 84 18.60 7.70 -3.29
CA PRO A 84 18.80 7.11 -1.98
C PRO A 84 17.70 7.55 -1.01
N PRO A 85 17.58 6.91 0.18
CA PRO A 85 16.70 7.41 1.22
C PRO A 85 17.16 8.79 1.73
N ASN A 86 16.32 9.44 2.53
CA ASN A 86 16.71 10.67 3.25
C ASN A 86 17.91 10.42 4.18
N PRO A 87 18.72 11.44 4.48
CA PRO A 87 19.83 11.32 5.42
C PRO A 87 19.37 11.07 6.86
N GLY A 88 20.27 10.54 7.69
CA GLY A 88 20.04 10.30 9.12
C GLY A 88 19.19 9.05 9.43
N PRO A 89 18.59 8.97 10.63
CA PRO A 89 17.69 7.88 11.00
C PRO A 89 16.46 7.83 10.08
N ILE A 90 16.21 6.69 9.44
CA ILE A 90 15.15 6.53 8.44
C ILE A 90 14.10 5.48 8.78
N LEU A 91 14.36 4.61 9.76
CA LEU A 91 13.46 3.54 10.17
C LEU A 91 13.72 3.17 11.62
N LEU A 92 12.68 3.22 12.44
CA LEU A 92 12.65 2.74 13.82
C LEU A 92 11.53 1.71 13.99
N ARG A 93 11.71 0.80 14.93
CA ARG A 93 10.74 -0.25 15.24
C ARG A 93 10.48 -0.28 16.75
N ASP A 94 9.22 -0.13 17.10
CA ASP A 94 8.72 -0.33 18.46
C ASP A 94 8.01 -1.68 18.50
N THR A 95 8.65 -2.66 19.13
CA THR A 95 8.12 -4.02 19.24
C THR A 95 6.97 -4.13 20.24
N GLN A 96 6.97 -3.30 21.29
CA GLN A 96 5.93 -3.31 22.32
C GLN A 96 4.60 -2.85 21.75
N HIS A 97 4.63 -1.79 20.95
CA HIS A 97 3.43 -1.20 20.34
C HIS A 97 3.17 -1.69 18.91
N MET A 98 3.95 -2.65 18.42
CA MET A 98 3.87 -3.16 17.04
C MET A 98 3.81 -2.03 16.01
N ALA A 99 4.72 -1.06 16.16
CA ALA A 99 4.76 0.17 15.38
C ALA A 99 6.07 0.31 14.61
N LEU A 100 5.97 0.99 13.47
CA LEU A 100 7.13 1.39 12.68
C LEU A 100 7.06 2.87 12.41
N TRP A 101 8.16 3.56 12.65
CA TRP A 101 8.37 4.95 12.26
C TRP A 101 9.34 4.99 11.10
N ASN A 102 9.10 5.82 10.08
CA ASN A 102 10.04 5.96 8.97
C ASN A 102 10.08 7.37 8.37
N ARG A 103 11.26 7.76 7.87
CA ARG A 103 11.49 9.02 7.13
C ARG A 103 12.16 8.78 5.79
N MET A 104 11.80 7.71 5.08
CA MET A 104 12.64 7.22 3.97
C MET A 104 12.72 8.13 2.75
N GLY A 105 11.64 8.83 2.36
CA GLY A 105 11.65 9.75 1.22
C GLY A 105 11.79 9.08 -0.15
N PHE A 106 10.96 8.08 -0.45
CA PHE A 106 10.94 7.34 -1.73
C PHE A 106 12.31 6.85 -2.24
N PRO A 107 13.09 6.08 -1.46
CA PRO A 107 14.27 5.41 -2.00
C PRO A 107 13.84 4.45 -3.11
N SER A 108 14.43 4.60 -4.29
CA SER A 108 14.07 3.86 -5.50
C SER A 108 15.30 3.60 -6.35
N LYS A 109 15.35 2.45 -7.01
CA LYS A 109 16.35 2.16 -8.06
C LYS A 109 15.97 2.77 -9.42
N GLY A 110 14.87 3.52 -9.46
CA GLY A 110 14.41 4.23 -10.65
C GLY A 110 13.51 3.38 -11.55
N LEU A 111 12.75 4.09 -12.38
CA LEU A 111 11.75 3.56 -13.30
C LEU A 111 12.27 2.44 -14.19
N PHE A 112 13.39 2.65 -14.87
CA PHE A 112 13.92 1.68 -15.83
C PHE A 112 14.43 0.39 -15.17
N PHE A 113 14.94 0.48 -13.93
CA PHE A 113 15.30 -0.73 -13.17
C PHE A 113 14.05 -1.56 -12.88
N VAL A 114 12.98 -0.92 -12.40
CA VAL A 114 11.72 -1.60 -12.07
C VAL A 114 11.06 -2.16 -13.33
N LYS A 115 11.02 -1.40 -14.43
CA LYS A 115 10.52 -1.84 -15.73
C LYS A 115 11.19 -3.14 -16.17
N LYS A 116 12.52 -3.20 -16.16
CA LYS A 116 13.29 -4.41 -16.54
C LYS A 116 12.97 -5.61 -15.64
N LYS A 117 12.78 -5.38 -14.34
CA LYS A 117 12.39 -6.44 -13.40
C LYS A 117 10.99 -6.97 -13.70
N LEU A 118 10.02 -6.07 -13.84
CA LEU A 118 8.62 -6.41 -14.12
C LEU A 118 8.44 -7.13 -15.45
N GLN A 119 9.11 -6.70 -16.52
CA GLN A 119 9.08 -7.37 -17.83
C GLN A 119 9.49 -8.85 -17.73
N ARG A 120 10.48 -9.16 -16.89
CA ARG A 120 10.95 -10.54 -16.71
C ARG A 120 9.96 -11.43 -15.96
N ILE A 121 9.19 -10.86 -15.03
CA ILE A 121 8.32 -11.65 -14.13
C ILE A 121 6.85 -11.65 -14.55
N LYS A 122 6.38 -10.67 -15.35
CA LYS A 122 4.96 -10.53 -15.71
C LYS A 122 4.36 -11.81 -16.30
N PRO A 123 5.03 -12.60 -17.16
CA PRO A 123 4.47 -13.85 -17.67
C PRO A 123 4.18 -14.92 -16.60
N GLN A 124 4.82 -14.84 -15.43
CA GLN A 124 4.66 -15.79 -14.32
C GLN A 124 3.69 -15.29 -13.24
N LEU A 125 3.29 -14.02 -13.34
CA LEU A 125 2.43 -13.39 -12.35
C LEU A 125 0.97 -13.76 -12.62
N LYS A 126 0.29 -14.26 -11.59
CA LYS A 126 -1.09 -14.76 -11.61
C LYS A 126 -2.04 -13.93 -10.75
N ILE A 127 -1.51 -12.95 -10.02
CA ILE A 127 -2.27 -12.04 -9.17
C ILE A 127 -2.12 -10.59 -9.65
N PRO A 128 -3.06 -9.70 -9.33
CA PRO A 128 -2.98 -8.30 -9.72
C PRO A 128 -1.73 -7.58 -9.17
N LEU A 129 -1.11 -6.79 -10.03
CA LEU A 129 0.05 -5.95 -9.75
C LEU A 129 -0.33 -4.47 -9.83
N PHE A 130 -0.25 -3.79 -8.71
CA PHE A 130 -0.34 -2.34 -8.64
C PHE A 130 1.06 -1.72 -8.59
N ILE A 131 1.27 -0.63 -9.31
CA ILE A 131 2.53 0.11 -9.28
C ILE A 131 2.30 1.47 -8.63
N ASN A 132 2.85 1.62 -7.42
CA ASN A 132 2.87 2.89 -6.72
C ASN A 132 3.95 3.80 -7.31
N ILE A 133 3.53 4.99 -7.75
CA ILE A 133 4.38 5.96 -8.44
C ILE A 133 4.40 7.27 -7.66
N GLY A 134 5.53 7.97 -7.73
CA GLY A 134 5.74 9.24 -7.04
C GLY A 134 6.83 10.07 -7.71
N LYS A 135 6.90 11.34 -7.33
CA LYS A 135 7.94 12.25 -7.82
C LYS A 135 9.31 11.98 -7.20
N ASN A 136 10.37 12.29 -7.94
CA ASN A 136 11.70 12.41 -7.38
C ASN A 136 11.76 13.57 -6.36
N ARG A 137 12.62 13.43 -5.35
CA ARG A 137 12.80 14.47 -4.32
C ARG A 137 13.27 15.80 -4.92
N THR A 138 14.12 15.75 -5.95
CA THR A 138 14.70 16.92 -6.62
C THR A 138 13.77 17.58 -7.63
N THR A 139 12.67 16.93 -8.03
CA THR A 139 11.70 17.52 -8.95
C THR A 139 10.88 18.60 -8.21
N PRO A 140 10.82 19.83 -8.72
CA PRO A 140 9.94 20.89 -8.19
C PRO A 140 8.48 20.43 -8.11
N ILE A 141 7.68 21.03 -7.24
CA ILE A 141 6.30 20.58 -7.05
C ILE A 141 5.40 20.93 -8.26
N GLU A 142 5.74 22.02 -8.95
CA GLU A 142 5.12 22.52 -10.17
C GLU A 142 5.30 21.53 -11.32
N GLU A 143 6.46 20.88 -11.38
CA GLU A 143 6.81 19.87 -12.39
C GLU A 143 6.50 18.44 -11.96
N ALA A 144 5.93 18.24 -10.75
CA ALA A 144 5.73 16.90 -10.19
C ALA A 144 4.95 15.98 -11.14
N HIS A 145 3.95 16.50 -11.86
CA HIS A 145 3.14 15.76 -12.83
C HIS A 145 3.96 15.03 -13.89
N GLN A 146 5.09 15.60 -14.34
CA GLN A 146 5.97 15.00 -15.35
C GLN A 146 6.54 13.66 -14.89
N ASP A 147 6.87 13.54 -13.60
CA ASP A 147 7.39 12.29 -13.04
C ASP A 147 6.34 11.17 -13.03
N TYR A 148 5.09 11.52 -12.75
CA TYR A 148 3.97 10.57 -12.82
C TYR A 148 3.72 10.17 -14.27
N HIS A 149 3.67 11.13 -15.20
CA HIS A 149 3.48 10.88 -16.62
C HIS A 149 4.53 9.93 -17.18
N LEU A 150 5.80 10.17 -16.86
CA LEU A 150 6.90 9.33 -17.33
C LEU A 150 6.78 7.90 -16.77
N CYS A 151 6.46 7.73 -15.49
CA CYS A 151 6.23 6.41 -14.92
C CYS A 151 5.06 5.68 -15.60
N ILE A 152 3.95 6.38 -15.84
CA ILE A 152 2.75 5.82 -16.48
C ILE A 152 3.07 5.37 -17.90
N LYS A 153 3.63 6.26 -18.71
CA LYS A 153 4.01 5.99 -20.10
C LYS A 153 4.89 4.75 -20.21
N GLU A 154 5.89 4.62 -19.35
CA GLU A 154 6.86 3.53 -19.42
C GLU A 154 6.37 2.19 -18.83
N LEU A 155 5.36 2.21 -17.94
CA LEU A 155 4.93 1.03 -17.19
C LEU A 155 3.49 0.59 -17.46
N HIS A 156 2.70 1.31 -18.26
CA HIS A 156 1.27 1.03 -18.43
C HIS A 156 0.98 -0.40 -18.90
N ALA A 157 1.83 -0.97 -19.76
CA ALA A 157 1.68 -2.34 -20.23
C ALA A 157 2.01 -3.41 -19.17
N LEU A 158 2.58 -3.03 -18.03
CA LEU A 158 3.01 -3.93 -16.95
C LEU A 158 2.13 -3.79 -15.71
N ALA A 159 1.52 -2.63 -15.49
CA ALA A 159 0.65 -2.33 -14.36
C ALA A 159 -0.78 -2.80 -14.62
N ASP A 160 -1.39 -3.46 -13.64
CA ASP A 160 -2.83 -3.71 -13.64
C ASP A 160 -3.60 -2.50 -13.07
N ALA A 161 -2.95 -1.72 -12.20
CA ALA A 161 -3.36 -0.37 -11.82
C ALA A 161 -2.14 0.47 -11.37
N PHE A 162 -2.25 1.79 -11.48
CA PHE A 162 -1.30 2.73 -10.89
C PHE A 162 -1.81 3.27 -9.57
N VAL A 163 -0.93 3.38 -8.58
CA VAL A 163 -1.23 4.06 -7.31
C VAL A 163 -0.52 5.42 -7.31
N ILE A 164 -1.29 6.48 -7.43
CA ILE A 164 -0.82 7.87 -7.35
C ILE A 164 -0.55 8.19 -5.89
N ASN A 165 0.74 8.32 -5.54
CA ASN A 165 1.16 8.61 -4.18
C ASN A 165 1.53 10.08 -4.01
N ILE A 166 0.61 10.85 -3.44
CA ILE A 166 0.83 12.24 -3.00
C ILE A 166 0.72 12.39 -1.47
N SER A 167 0.66 11.28 -0.73
CA SER A 167 0.40 11.25 0.72
C SER A 167 1.64 11.00 1.60
N SER A 168 2.81 10.76 1.01
CA SER A 168 4.06 10.60 1.76
C SER A 168 4.38 11.86 2.58
N PRO A 169 4.58 11.75 3.91
CA PRO A 169 5.06 12.87 4.73
C PRO A 169 6.56 13.14 4.54
N ASN A 170 7.27 12.28 3.80
CA ASN A 170 8.73 12.24 3.76
C ASN A 170 9.34 12.87 2.50
N THR A 171 8.49 13.43 1.63
CA THR A 171 8.87 14.11 0.40
C THR A 171 8.42 15.56 0.53
N PRO A 172 9.34 16.53 0.66
CA PRO A 172 9.00 17.93 0.90
C PRO A 172 7.98 18.47 -0.10
N GLY A 173 6.99 19.21 0.41
CA GLY A 173 5.93 19.84 -0.40
C GLY A 173 4.94 18.88 -1.05
N LEU A 174 5.12 17.56 -1.01
CA LEU A 174 4.28 16.64 -1.80
C LEU A 174 2.78 16.74 -1.43
N ARG A 175 2.48 16.84 -0.14
CA ARG A 175 1.09 16.93 0.36
C ARG A 175 0.40 18.24 -0.03
N THR A 176 1.11 19.27 -0.48
CA THR A 176 0.47 20.51 -0.98
C THR A 176 -0.31 20.25 -2.28
N LEU A 177 -0.08 19.13 -2.97
CA LEU A 177 -0.88 18.72 -4.13
C LEU A 177 -2.33 18.36 -3.75
N PHE A 178 -2.64 18.11 -2.48
CA PHE A 178 -4.02 17.94 -2.02
C PHE A 178 -4.82 19.25 -1.98
N HIS A 179 -4.18 20.41 -2.15
CA HIS A 179 -4.89 21.68 -2.13
C HIS A 179 -5.94 21.72 -3.25
N PRO A 180 -7.19 22.15 -2.98
CA PRO A 180 -8.27 22.18 -3.98
C PRO A 180 -7.93 22.93 -5.27
N ASP A 181 -7.06 23.94 -5.21
CA ASP A 181 -6.64 24.70 -6.40
C ASP A 181 -5.66 23.94 -7.31
N ARG A 182 -4.97 22.92 -6.78
CA ARG A 182 -3.93 22.16 -7.50
C ARG A 182 -4.40 20.77 -7.90
N LEU A 183 -5.13 20.11 -7.01
CA LEU A 183 -5.52 18.71 -7.16
C LEU A 183 -6.31 18.42 -8.45
N PRO A 184 -7.32 19.22 -8.87
CA PRO A 184 -8.10 18.94 -10.06
C PRO A 184 -7.22 18.88 -11.32
N ASN A 185 -6.39 19.89 -11.53
CA ASN A 185 -5.47 19.97 -12.67
C ASN A 185 -4.44 18.83 -12.65
N PHE A 186 -3.90 18.52 -11.47
CA PHE A 186 -2.93 17.44 -11.31
C PHE A 186 -3.54 16.06 -11.63
N LEU A 187 -4.70 15.73 -11.07
CA LEU A 187 -5.35 14.43 -11.31
C LEU A 187 -5.86 14.31 -12.74
N ASN A 188 -6.50 15.36 -13.28
CA ASN A 188 -6.93 15.37 -14.68
C ASN A 188 -5.75 15.12 -15.62
N SER A 189 -4.64 15.84 -15.42
CA SER A 189 -3.44 15.64 -16.24
C SER A 189 -2.92 14.20 -16.19
N ILE A 190 -2.92 13.57 -15.02
CA ILE A 190 -2.48 12.18 -14.84
C ILE A 190 -3.43 11.20 -15.52
N CYS A 191 -4.75 11.27 -15.24
CA CYS A 191 -5.72 10.31 -15.76
C CYS A 191 -5.84 10.38 -17.30
N HIS A 192 -5.61 11.55 -17.91
CA HIS A 192 -5.60 11.69 -19.37
C HIS A 192 -4.31 11.19 -20.04
N THR A 193 -3.23 10.93 -19.28
CA THR A 193 -1.96 10.48 -19.85
C THR A 193 -2.08 9.10 -20.49
N GLN A 194 -2.88 8.22 -19.90
CA GLN A 194 -3.14 6.89 -20.42
C GLN A 194 -4.57 6.45 -20.04
N PRO A 195 -5.60 6.84 -20.82
CA PRO A 195 -7.01 6.65 -20.46
C PRO A 195 -7.45 5.19 -20.24
N SER A 196 -6.71 4.22 -20.80
CA SER A 196 -6.99 2.79 -20.59
C SER A 196 -6.43 2.23 -19.29
N SER A 197 -5.58 2.97 -18.57
CA SER A 197 -5.03 2.54 -17.29
C SER A 197 -6.04 2.74 -16.17
N SER A 198 -5.94 1.91 -15.13
CA SER A 198 -6.68 2.14 -13.89
C SER A 198 -5.85 2.95 -12.90
N PHE A 199 -6.43 3.96 -12.29
CA PHE A 199 -5.75 4.85 -11.34
C PHE A 199 -6.37 4.77 -9.95
N LEU A 200 -5.53 4.58 -8.94
CA LEU A 200 -5.89 4.60 -7.53
C LEU A 200 -5.19 5.78 -6.85
N LEU A 201 -5.88 6.49 -5.97
CA LEU A 201 -5.27 7.57 -5.17
C LEU A 201 -5.00 7.07 -3.74
N LYS A 202 -3.77 7.25 -3.24
CA LYS A 202 -3.40 6.88 -1.86
C LYS A 202 -3.47 8.08 -0.93
N LEU A 203 -4.34 8.02 0.07
CA LEU A 203 -4.67 9.15 0.94
C LEU A 203 -3.82 9.18 2.22
N SER A 204 -3.67 10.38 2.79
CA SER A 204 -3.06 10.58 4.10
C SER A 204 -4.12 10.41 5.19
N PRO A 205 -3.86 9.66 6.29
CA PRO A 205 -4.77 9.59 7.43
C PRO A 205 -4.93 10.93 8.17
N ASP A 206 -4.04 11.89 7.90
CA ASP A 206 -3.99 13.18 8.60
C ASP A 206 -4.93 14.24 7.97
N LEU A 207 -5.68 13.89 6.92
CA LEU A 207 -6.69 14.79 6.36
C LEU A 207 -7.89 14.87 7.31
N SER A 208 -8.36 16.08 7.57
CA SER A 208 -9.66 16.27 8.23
C SER A 208 -10.78 15.66 7.39
N GLN A 209 -11.94 15.40 8.02
CA GLN A 209 -13.09 14.85 7.31
C GLN A 209 -13.49 15.74 6.12
N LYS A 210 -13.48 17.07 6.27
CA LYS A 210 -13.81 18.01 5.20
C LYS A 210 -12.82 17.91 4.03
N GLU A 211 -11.51 17.97 4.31
CA GLU A 211 -10.47 17.87 3.28
C GLU A 211 -10.52 16.52 2.55
N LEU A 212 -10.80 15.42 3.27
CA LEU A 212 -10.98 14.11 2.69
C LEU A 212 -12.15 14.10 1.70
N LEU A 213 -13.33 14.59 2.11
CA LEU A 213 -14.52 14.58 1.27
C LEU A 213 -14.32 15.43 0.01
N THR A 214 -13.75 16.63 0.14
CA THR A 214 -13.37 17.48 -1.00
C THR A 214 -12.37 16.78 -1.92
N THR A 215 -11.37 16.09 -1.35
CA THR A 215 -10.38 15.33 -2.15
C THR A 215 -11.05 14.19 -2.92
N LEU A 216 -12.01 13.47 -2.30
CA LEU A 216 -12.73 12.37 -2.95
C LEU A 216 -13.62 12.87 -4.08
N GLU A 217 -14.33 13.99 -3.88
CA GLU A 217 -15.14 14.64 -4.91
C GLU A 217 -14.32 14.98 -6.15
N ILE A 218 -13.23 15.75 -5.97
CA ILE A 218 -12.31 16.12 -7.06
C ILE A 218 -11.74 14.87 -7.76
N ALA A 219 -11.36 13.85 -6.99
CA ALA A 219 -10.77 12.64 -7.56
C ALA A 219 -11.79 11.80 -8.35
N VAL A 220 -13.05 11.73 -7.89
CA VAL A 220 -14.13 11.07 -8.63
C VAL A 220 -14.41 11.78 -9.95
N GLU A 221 -14.45 13.12 -9.95
CA GLU A 221 -14.61 13.94 -11.17
C GLU A 221 -13.47 13.68 -12.16
N ALA A 222 -12.23 13.62 -11.66
CA ALA A 222 -11.03 13.30 -12.44
C ALA A 222 -10.92 11.82 -12.87
N LYS A 223 -11.97 11.01 -12.64
CA LYS A 223 -12.07 9.60 -13.04
C LYS A 223 -11.05 8.67 -12.36
N ILE A 224 -10.61 8.97 -11.13
CA ILE A 224 -9.91 8.00 -10.29
C ILE A 224 -10.80 6.79 -10.05
N ASP A 225 -10.26 5.58 -10.20
CA ASP A 225 -11.01 4.32 -10.15
C ASP A 225 -11.10 3.72 -8.75
N GLY A 226 -10.32 4.24 -7.80
CA GLY A 226 -10.35 3.75 -6.43
C GLY A 226 -9.36 4.45 -5.53
N PHE A 227 -9.39 4.05 -4.26
CA PHE A 227 -8.76 4.80 -3.18
C PHE A 227 -8.13 3.86 -2.15
N ILE A 228 -6.99 4.28 -1.61
CA ILE A 228 -6.27 3.56 -0.55
C ILE A 228 -6.27 4.39 0.73
N PHE A 229 -6.91 3.87 1.78
CA PHE A 229 -7.03 4.46 3.10
C PHE A 229 -6.32 3.58 4.14
N SER A 230 -5.07 3.85 4.50
CA SER A 230 -4.31 5.05 4.20
C SER A 230 -2.79 4.85 4.23
N ASN A 231 -2.06 5.94 4.04
CA ASN A 231 -0.62 6.04 4.26
C ASN A 231 -0.29 6.21 5.77
N THR A 232 0.96 6.50 6.11
CA THR A 232 1.40 6.72 7.50
C THR A 232 0.93 8.06 8.07
N THR A 233 0.80 8.17 9.40
CA THR A 233 0.36 9.38 10.11
C THR A 233 1.52 10.21 10.66
N LEU A 234 1.32 11.53 10.76
CA LEU A 234 2.19 12.45 11.50
C LEU A 234 1.89 12.47 13.00
N SER A 235 0.76 11.90 13.45
CA SER A 235 0.41 11.79 14.86
C SER A 235 1.48 11.03 15.65
N ARG A 236 1.69 11.43 16.91
CA ARG A 236 2.66 10.83 17.84
C ARG A 236 1.98 10.38 19.15
N PRO A 237 1.15 9.33 19.10
CA PRO A 237 0.53 8.75 20.29
C PRO A 237 1.52 7.92 21.14
N LEU A 238 2.76 7.73 20.68
CA LEU A 238 3.82 7.02 21.38
C LEU A 238 4.95 8.00 21.70
N GLU A 239 5.48 7.93 22.91
CA GLU A 239 6.63 8.73 23.35
C GLU A 239 7.95 8.23 22.73
N GLY A 240 8.96 9.10 22.70
CA GLY A 240 10.33 8.74 22.25
C GLY A 240 10.52 8.59 20.73
N LEU A 241 9.47 8.78 19.92
CA LEU A 241 9.59 8.78 18.46
C LEU A 241 9.94 10.19 17.92
N PRO A 242 10.74 10.28 16.84
CA PRO A 242 11.03 11.57 16.21
C PRO A 242 9.78 12.28 15.69
N GLN A 243 9.78 13.62 15.74
CA GLN A 243 8.64 14.44 15.31
C GLN A 243 8.41 14.37 13.80
N GLU A 244 9.46 14.46 12.99
CA GLU A 244 9.36 14.25 11.54
C GLU A 244 9.11 12.78 11.21
N GLY A 245 8.64 12.46 10.01
CA GLY A 245 8.44 11.07 9.57
C GLY A 245 7.00 10.56 9.71
N GLY A 246 6.77 9.33 9.25
CA GLY A 246 5.45 8.69 9.30
C GLY A 246 5.41 7.52 10.28
N LEU A 247 4.36 7.46 11.10
CA LEU A 247 4.05 6.34 11.99
C LEU A 247 3.06 5.37 11.34
N SER A 248 3.29 4.08 11.55
CA SER A 248 2.47 2.97 11.06
C SER A 248 2.37 1.86 12.10
N GLY A 249 1.54 0.86 11.82
CA GLY A 249 1.29 -0.27 12.72
C GLY A 249 0.07 -0.05 13.60
N LYS A 250 0.05 -0.70 14.76
CA LYS A 250 -1.11 -0.68 15.67
C LYS A 250 -1.58 0.74 16.03
N PRO A 251 -0.70 1.73 16.31
CA PRO A 251 -1.15 3.08 16.67
C PRO A 251 -1.86 3.84 15.54
N LEU A 252 -1.68 3.43 14.28
CA LEU A 252 -2.36 4.02 13.12
C LEU A 252 -3.79 3.47 12.95
N ALA A 253 -4.12 2.35 13.59
CA ALA A 253 -5.40 1.68 13.38
C ALA A 253 -6.62 2.59 13.59
N PRO A 254 -6.73 3.39 14.69
CA PRO A 254 -7.90 4.25 14.90
C PRO A 254 -8.12 5.28 13.78
N LEU A 255 -7.06 5.99 13.37
CA LEU A 255 -7.14 7.00 12.30
C LEU A 255 -7.49 6.37 10.95
N SER A 256 -6.85 5.24 10.60
CA SER A 256 -7.15 4.55 9.34
C SER A 256 -8.59 3.99 9.30
N LYS A 257 -9.15 3.56 10.44
CA LYS A 257 -10.56 3.13 10.55
C LYS A 257 -11.51 4.30 10.36
N GLN A 258 -11.27 5.38 11.08
CA GLN A 258 -12.09 6.59 10.99
C GLN A 258 -12.13 7.12 9.55
N GLN A 259 -10.97 7.21 8.89
CA GLN A 259 -10.90 7.66 7.51
C GLN A 259 -11.65 6.73 6.55
N LEU A 260 -11.51 5.40 6.73
CA LEU A 260 -12.25 4.41 5.94
C LEU A 260 -13.76 4.59 6.08
N LEU A 261 -14.26 4.83 7.30
CA LEU A 261 -15.68 5.02 7.56
C LEU A 261 -16.24 6.29 6.87
N TRP A 262 -15.52 7.40 6.98
CA TRP A 262 -15.88 8.64 6.28
C TRP A 262 -15.90 8.45 4.76
N ALA A 263 -14.84 7.85 4.21
CA ALA A 263 -14.75 7.58 2.78
C ALA A 263 -15.82 6.61 2.30
N LYS A 264 -16.10 5.54 3.05
CA LYS A 264 -17.12 4.56 2.67
C LYS A 264 -18.49 5.22 2.56
N THR A 265 -18.82 6.14 3.47
CA THR A 265 -20.10 6.87 3.45
C THR A 265 -20.26 7.67 2.17
N PHE A 266 -19.23 8.43 1.77
CA PHE A 266 -19.23 9.21 0.54
C PHE A 266 -19.27 8.31 -0.72
N LEU A 267 -18.46 7.25 -0.74
CA LEU A 267 -18.32 6.37 -1.90
C LEU A 267 -19.50 5.40 -2.09
N LYS A 268 -20.53 5.41 -1.24
CA LYS A 268 -21.76 4.63 -1.46
C LYS A 268 -22.42 4.97 -2.79
N SER A 269 -22.34 6.23 -3.24
CA SER A 269 -22.89 6.69 -4.52
C SER A 269 -22.02 6.32 -5.73
N PHE A 270 -20.84 5.74 -5.50
CA PHE A 270 -19.87 5.37 -6.54
C PHE A 270 -19.43 3.89 -6.35
N PRO A 271 -20.37 2.94 -6.52
CA PRO A 271 -20.14 1.52 -6.20
C PRO A 271 -19.05 0.85 -7.06
N GLU A 272 -18.68 1.44 -8.19
CA GLU A 272 -17.60 0.98 -9.06
C GLU A 272 -16.19 1.28 -8.52
N LYS A 273 -16.07 2.21 -7.55
CA LYS A 273 -14.79 2.62 -6.98
C LYS A 273 -14.21 1.53 -6.08
N LEU A 274 -12.96 1.17 -6.32
CA LEU A 274 -12.24 0.23 -5.46
C LEU A 274 -11.86 0.89 -4.13
N ILE A 275 -12.22 0.30 -3.00
CA ILE A 275 -11.85 0.79 -1.67
C ILE A 275 -10.82 -0.17 -1.07
N ILE A 276 -9.62 0.31 -0.80
CA ILE A 276 -8.54 -0.48 -0.20
C ILE A 276 -8.22 0.07 1.19
N SER A 277 -8.25 -0.76 2.23
CA SER A 277 -7.82 -0.36 3.57
C SER A 277 -6.36 -0.75 3.85
N SER A 278 -5.61 0.16 4.47
CA SER A 278 -4.20 0.03 4.83
C SER A 278 -3.96 0.74 6.17
N GLY A 279 -3.17 0.12 7.04
CA GLY A 279 -2.75 0.73 8.31
C GLY A 279 -3.32 0.02 9.54
N GLY A 280 -2.42 -0.56 10.33
CA GLY A 280 -2.79 -1.20 11.60
C GLY A 280 -3.58 -2.51 11.48
N ILE A 281 -3.60 -3.15 10.30
CA ILE A 281 -4.19 -4.48 10.10
C ILE A 281 -3.11 -5.51 10.49
N LEU A 282 -3.24 -6.16 11.65
CA LEU A 282 -2.22 -7.05 12.22
C LEU A 282 -2.74 -8.46 12.55
N SER A 283 -4.04 -8.70 12.42
CA SER A 283 -4.72 -9.93 12.83
C SER A 283 -5.84 -10.33 11.87
N ALA A 284 -6.43 -11.51 12.05
CA ALA A 284 -7.59 -11.93 11.25
C ALA A 284 -8.84 -11.12 11.63
N GLU A 285 -8.95 -10.75 12.90
CA GLU A 285 -10.00 -9.92 13.45
C GLU A 285 -9.96 -8.51 12.84
N ASP A 286 -8.77 -7.90 12.73
CA ASP A 286 -8.60 -6.61 12.04
C ASP A 286 -9.04 -6.71 10.57
N ILE A 287 -8.71 -7.82 9.88
CA ILE A 287 -9.09 -8.05 8.49
C ILE A 287 -10.62 -8.11 8.39
N GLN A 288 -11.27 -8.91 9.23
CA GLN A 288 -12.73 -9.03 9.24
C GLN A 288 -13.40 -7.68 9.53
N GLU A 289 -12.86 -6.91 10.49
CA GLU A 289 -13.33 -5.57 10.81
C GLU A 289 -13.24 -4.64 9.59
N ARG A 290 -12.10 -4.60 8.87
CA ARG A 290 -11.97 -3.71 7.71
C ARG A 290 -12.89 -4.11 6.55
N LEU A 291 -13.11 -5.39 6.33
CA LEU A 291 -14.06 -5.88 5.32
C LEU A 291 -15.49 -5.49 5.69
N SER A 292 -15.89 -5.64 6.96
CA SER A 292 -17.23 -5.27 7.42
C SER A 292 -17.47 -3.75 7.38
N MET A 293 -16.42 -2.95 7.55
CA MET A 293 -16.44 -1.49 7.32
C MET A 293 -16.58 -1.11 5.83
N GLY A 294 -16.54 -2.08 4.91
CA GLY A 294 -16.82 -1.87 3.49
C GLY A 294 -15.59 -1.68 2.60
N ALA A 295 -14.40 -2.07 3.06
CA ALA A 295 -13.23 -2.20 2.20
C ALA A 295 -13.37 -3.43 1.28
N HIS A 296 -12.96 -3.30 0.02
CA HIS A 296 -12.94 -4.40 -0.94
C HIS A 296 -11.62 -5.18 -0.85
N LEU A 297 -10.50 -4.47 -0.66
CA LEU A 297 -9.16 -5.04 -0.51
C LEU A 297 -8.47 -4.48 0.72
N LEU A 298 -7.45 -5.19 1.18
CA LEU A 298 -6.67 -4.86 2.36
C LEU A 298 -5.17 -4.95 2.06
N GLN A 299 -4.39 -4.03 2.60
CA GLN A 299 -2.94 -4.03 2.48
C GLN A 299 -2.26 -4.14 3.84
N VAL A 300 -1.24 -4.99 3.90
CA VAL A 300 -0.41 -5.16 5.09
C VAL A 300 1.04 -4.80 4.82
N TYR A 301 1.66 -4.14 5.80
CA TYR A 301 3.10 -3.92 5.89
C TYR A 301 3.58 -4.36 7.26
N THR A 302 3.14 -3.64 8.28
CA THR A 302 3.62 -3.82 9.64
C THR A 302 3.36 -5.24 10.15
N ALA A 303 2.25 -5.87 9.73
CA ALA A 303 1.98 -7.26 10.03
C ALA A 303 3.07 -8.20 9.53
N LEU A 304 3.62 -7.98 8.33
CA LEU A 304 4.67 -8.84 7.78
C LEU A 304 5.99 -8.67 8.52
N VAL A 305 6.28 -7.46 9.03
CA VAL A 305 7.45 -7.24 9.90
C VAL A 305 7.29 -7.99 11.21
N PHE A 306 6.14 -7.89 11.86
CA PHE A 306 5.94 -8.46 13.19
C PHE A 306 5.49 -9.92 13.22
N HIS A 307 4.83 -10.43 12.18
CA HIS A 307 4.32 -11.81 12.11
C HIS A 307 5.07 -12.66 11.08
N GLY A 308 5.88 -12.05 10.23
CA GLY A 308 6.63 -12.73 9.18
C GLY A 308 5.81 -13.01 7.92
N PRO A 309 6.46 -13.57 6.89
CA PRO A 309 5.86 -13.78 5.57
C PRO A 309 4.69 -14.78 5.55
N PHE A 310 4.62 -15.72 6.49
CA PHE A 310 3.52 -16.68 6.60
C PHE A 310 2.22 -16.09 7.18
N PHE A 311 2.18 -14.77 7.40
CA PHE A 311 0.97 -14.08 7.86
C PHE A 311 -0.24 -14.38 6.97
N PHE A 312 -0.08 -14.36 5.63
CA PHE A 312 -1.14 -14.69 4.67
C PHE A 312 -1.76 -16.06 4.92
N ARG A 313 -0.93 -17.10 5.04
CA ARG A 313 -1.36 -18.47 5.36
C ARG A 313 -2.03 -18.55 6.72
N LYS A 314 -1.48 -17.87 7.73
CA LYS A 314 -2.03 -17.90 9.08
C LYS A 314 -3.45 -17.33 9.12
N VAL A 315 -3.68 -16.17 8.51
CA VAL A 315 -5.01 -15.55 8.53
C VAL A 315 -5.99 -16.27 7.61
N SER A 316 -5.53 -16.83 6.47
CA SER A 316 -6.43 -17.57 5.58
C SER A 316 -7.05 -18.78 6.25
N GLN A 317 -6.36 -19.43 7.20
CA GLN A 317 -6.92 -20.56 7.96
C GLN A 317 -8.16 -20.18 8.77
N VAL A 318 -8.31 -18.91 9.17
CA VAL A 318 -9.51 -18.41 9.86
C VAL A 318 -10.68 -18.26 8.88
N PHE A 319 -10.40 -17.78 7.66
CA PHE A 319 -11.43 -17.53 6.63
C PHE A 319 -11.78 -18.72 5.75
N SER A 320 -10.92 -19.75 5.70
CA SER A 320 -11.14 -20.99 4.96
C SER A 320 -11.82 -22.07 5.79
N GLN A 321 -11.94 -21.90 7.11
CA GLN A 321 -12.77 -22.79 7.93
C GLN A 321 -14.25 -22.42 7.73
N PRO A 322 -15.16 -23.39 7.55
CA PRO A 322 -16.59 -23.11 7.64
C PRO A 322 -16.84 -22.46 9.00
N LEU A 323 -17.50 -21.30 9.02
CA LEU A 323 -17.96 -20.68 10.25
C LEU A 323 -18.64 -21.79 11.08
N LYS A 324 -18.07 -22.10 12.26
CA LYS A 324 -18.77 -22.98 13.21
C LYS A 324 -20.11 -22.30 13.49
N LYS A 325 -21.21 -22.92 13.06
CA LYS A 325 -22.57 -22.53 13.44
C LYS A 325 -22.58 -22.40 14.97
N GLY A 326 -22.64 -21.17 15.51
CA GLY A 326 -22.64 -20.99 16.96
C GLY A 326 -22.45 -19.57 17.49
N GLU A 327 -21.87 -18.63 16.74
CA GLU A 327 -21.65 -17.27 17.27
C GLU A 327 -22.26 -16.20 16.34
N ILE A 328 -23.58 -16.24 16.23
CA ILE A 328 -24.38 -15.03 16.01
C ILE A 328 -25.16 -14.84 17.30
N ASN A 329 -24.52 -14.24 18.30
CA ASN A 329 -25.25 -13.68 19.41
C ASN A 329 -25.81 -12.34 18.95
N ALA A 330 -27.12 -12.33 18.75
CA ALA A 330 -27.91 -11.11 18.70
C ALA A 330 -27.69 -10.33 20.00
N HIS A 331 -27.27 -9.08 19.88
CA HIS A 331 -27.70 -7.97 20.73
C HIS A 331 -27.53 -6.67 19.95
#